data_AF-A0A6G0A668-F1
#
_entry.id   AF-A0A6G0A668-F1
#
_cell.length_a   1.000
_cell.length_b   1.000
_cell.length_c   1.000
_cell.angle_alpha   90.00
_cell.angle_beta   90.00
_cell.angle_gamma   90.00
#
_symmetry.space_group_name_H-M   'P 1'
#
loop_
_entity.id
_entity.type
_entity.pdbx_description
1 polymer ?
#
loop_
_entity_poly.entity_id
_entity_poly.type
_entity_poly.pdbx_seq_one_letter_code
_entity_poly.pdbx_strand_id
1 'polypeptide(L)'
;MRFHHLLVALSVLTALSATSACSSDEQIVSEGSTTTATTVTTSFEAPPAPGFDEARQVEIDPSAQEPITPVPLNSLEPGPDGRSIQLTVWGDPCTVIAAVDIAEAASEVVVTASVGRSSGADVACIEIAELLGTTVALDDPLGDRTLVDGYTP
;
A
#
# COMPACT_ATOMS: atom_id res chain seq x y z
N MET A 1 -51.25 -30.00 15.64
CA MET A 1 -51.64 -28.65 16.10
C MET A 1 -51.16 -27.69 15.03
N ARG A 2 -52.02 -27.07 14.21
CA ARG A 2 -52.88 -25.88 14.47
C ARG A 2 -52.09 -24.62 14.87
N PHE A 3 -51.93 -23.73 13.89
CA PHE A 3 -51.86 -22.25 13.94
C PHE A 3 -51.02 -21.55 15.02
N HIS A 4 -50.14 -20.66 14.55
CA HIS A 4 -50.40 -19.21 14.65
C HIS A 4 -49.88 -18.46 13.42
N HIS A 5 -50.76 -17.71 12.75
CA HIS A 5 -50.40 -16.57 11.91
C HIS A 5 -50.72 -15.30 12.70
N LEU A 6 -49.94 -14.23 12.48
CA LEU A 6 -50.32 -12.81 12.26
C LEU A 6 -49.10 -11.92 12.64
N LEU A 7 -48.87 -10.67 12.21
CA LEU A 7 -49.29 -9.78 11.11
C LEU A 7 -49.24 -8.34 11.67
N VAL A 8 -48.15 -7.60 11.41
CA VAL A 8 -48.06 -6.11 11.31
C VAL A 8 -46.85 -5.84 10.39
N ALA A 9 -46.83 -5.09 9.28
CA ALA A 9 -47.70 -4.09 8.62
C ALA A 9 -47.22 -2.63 8.70
N LEU A 10 -46.61 -2.18 7.58
CA LEU A 10 -46.84 -0.89 6.89
C LEU A 10 -46.09 0.41 7.32
N SER A 11 -45.48 1.06 6.31
CA SER A 11 -45.16 2.51 6.20
C SER A 11 -44.06 3.09 7.13
N VAL A 12 -43.41 4.24 6.87
CA VAL A 12 -43.75 5.44 6.05
C VAL A 12 -42.52 5.97 5.26
N LEU A 13 -42.74 6.74 4.18
CA LEU A 13 -41.71 7.46 3.40
C LEU A 13 -41.15 8.70 4.14
N THR A 14 -39.87 9.00 3.94
CA THR A 14 -39.37 10.39 3.95
C THR A 14 -38.34 10.59 2.83
N ALA A 15 -38.61 11.54 1.93
CA ALA A 15 -37.63 12.11 1.02
C ALA A 15 -37.54 13.61 1.30
N LEU A 16 -36.33 14.17 1.29
CA LEU A 16 -36.13 15.61 1.42
C LEU A 16 -34.92 16.05 0.59
N SER A 17 -35.09 17.12 -0.18
CA SER A 17 -34.11 17.65 -1.13
C SER A 17 -33.78 19.11 -0.82
N ALA A 18 -32.52 19.49 -0.97
CA ALA A 18 -32.10 20.89 -0.95
C ALA A 18 -30.84 21.09 -1.80
N THR A 19 -30.93 21.92 -2.83
CA THR A 19 -29.80 22.39 -3.64
C THR A 19 -29.23 23.68 -3.05
N SER A 20 -27.96 23.69 -2.66
CA SER A 20 -27.27 24.90 -2.19
C SER A 20 -26.53 25.59 -3.34
N ALA A 21 -27.25 26.40 -4.12
CA ALA A 21 -26.64 27.45 -4.93
C ALA A 21 -26.57 28.73 -4.08
N CYS A 22 -25.44 29.44 -4.11
CA CYS A 22 -25.34 30.79 -3.54
C CYS A 22 -24.54 31.69 -4.51
N SER A 23 -24.94 32.96 -4.60
CA SER A 23 -24.40 33.94 -5.54
C SER A 23 -23.31 34.81 -4.90
N SER A 24 -22.46 35.40 -5.73
CA SER A 24 -21.55 36.50 -5.37
C SER A 24 -22.31 37.76 -4.94
N ASP A 25 -21.69 38.58 -4.08
CA ASP A 25 -21.85 40.05 -4.04
C ASP A 25 -20.72 40.77 -3.26
N GLU A 26 -20.64 42.11 -3.32
CA GLU A 26 -19.51 42.98 -2.87
C GLU A 26 -19.79 43.82 -1.59
N GLN A 27 -18.83 44.45 -0.85
CA GLN A 27 -17.36 44.48 -0.91
C GLN A 27 -16.76 44.24 0.53
N ILE A 28 -15.97 45.04 1.29
CA ILE A 28 -15.29 46.36 1.27
C ILE A 28 -13.88 46.21 1.92
N VAL A 29 -12.89 47.04 1.56
CA VAL A 29 -11.52 47.12 2.15
C VAL A 29 -11.48 47.31 3.68
N SER A 30 -10.47 46.73 4.35
CA SER A 30 -9.96 47.18 5.66
C SER A 30 -8.43 47.08 5.73
N GLU A 31 -7.75 48.21 5.94
CA GLU A 31 -6.29 48.26 6.08
C GLU A 31 -5.85 48.00 7.53
N GLY A 32 -5.45 46.77 7.83
CA GLY A 32 -5.01 46.34 9.18
C GLY A 32 -3.53 46.00 9.24
N SER A 33 -2.68 46.97 9.58
CA SER A 33 -1.22 46.75 9.67
C SER A 33 -0.86 45.87 10.88
N THR A 34 -0.34 44.67 10.63
CA THR A 34 0.51 43.90 11.55
C THR A 34 1.37 42.93 10.74
N THR A 35 2.68 42.98 10.94
CA THR A 35 3.63 42.06 10.27
C THR A 35 3.53 40.67 10.91
N THR A 36 2.57 39.87 10.44
CA THR A 36 2.60 38.42 10.66
C THR A 36 3.85 37.87 9.98
N ALA A 37 4.67 37.12 10.70
CA ALA A 37 5.86 36.50 10.12
C ALA A 37 5.45 35.52 9.03
N THR A 38 6.00 35.67 7.82
CA THR A 38 5.83 34.69 6.75
C THR A 38 6.61 33.42 7.12
N THR A 39 5.94 32.50 7.81
CA THR A 39 6.38 31.11 7.89
C THR A 39 6.34 30.55 6.48
N VAL A 40 7.48 30.57 5.80
CA VAL A 40 7.66 29.91 4.50
C VAL A 40 7.70 28.41 4.77
N THR A 41 6.51 27.81 4.91
CA THR A 41 6.34 26.36 4.91
C THR A 41 6.53 25.88 3.48
N THR A 42 7.80 25.78 3.05
CA THR A 42 8.17 24.86 1.99
C THR A 42 7.91 23.45 2.49
N SER A 43 6.68 22.97 2.29
CA SER A 43 6.40 21.54 2.30
C SER A 43 7.27 20.92 1.22
N PHE A 44 8.37 20.31 1.64
CA PHE A 44 9.11 19.38 0.81
C PHE A 44 8.30 18.09 0.82
N GLU A 45 7.22 18.09 0.03
CA GLU A 45 6.41 16.91 -0.22
C GLU A 45 7.34 15.88 -0.86
N ALA A 46 7.58 14.77 -0.17
CA ALA A 46 8.35 13.67 -0.75
C ALA A 46 7.61 13.22 -2.02
N PRO A 47 8.34 12.92 -3.12
CA PRO A 47 7.68 12.35 -4.29
C PRO A 47 6.93 11.08 -3.87
N PRO A 48 5.76 10.80 -4.46
CA PRO A 48 5.03 9.57 -4.16
C PRO A 48 5.95 8.37 -4.40
N ALA A 49 5.89 7.39 -3.51
CA ALA A 49 6.63 6.14 -3.70
C ALA A 49 6.19 5.50 -5.03
N PRO A 50 7.13 5.06 -5.88
CA PRO A 50 6.78 4.47 -7.17
C PRO A 50 5.92 3.22 -7.00
N GLY A 51 4.98 3.02 -7.91
CA GLY A 51 4.06 1.89 -7.89
C GLY A 51 4.72 0.56 -8.29
N PHE A 52 4.00 -0.55 -8.13
CA PHE A 52 4.48 -1.88 -8.55
C PHE A 52 4.86 -1.93 -10.04
N ASP A 53 4.09 -1.25 -10.90
CA ASP A 53 4.36 -1.11 -12.35
C ASP A 53 5.66 -0.34 -12.67
N GLU A 54 6.19 0.44 -11.71
CA GLU A 54 7.43 1.22 -11.84
C GLU A 54 8.65 0.54 -11.19
N ALA A 55 8.43 -0.56 -10.45
CA ALA A 55 9.49 -1.32 -9.79
C ALA A 55 10.28 -2.19 -10.79
N ARG A 56 11.58 -2.39 -10.52
CA ARG A 56 12.39 -3.41 -11.19
C ARG A 56 11.87 -4.79 -10.79
N GLN A 57 11.07 -5.38 -11.68
CA GLN A 57 10.53 -6.72 -11.50
C GLN A 57 11.66 -7.76 -11.44
N VAL A 58 11.63 -8.61 -10.42
CA VAL A 58 12.64 -9.66 -10.16
C VAL A 58 11.97 -10.99 -9.82
N GLU A 59 12.60 -12.08 -10.26
CA GLU A 59 12.35 -13.41 -9.70
C GLU A 59 13.06 -13.53 -8.33
N ILE A 60 12.58 -14.42 -7.46
CA ILE A 60 13.22 -14.70 -6.18
C ILE A 60 14.49 -15.53 -6.44
N ASP A 61 15.64 -15.05 -5.95
CA ASP A 61 16.96 -15.67 -6.16
C ASP A 61 17.47 -16.33 -4.86
N PRO A 62 17.16 -17.63 -4.61
CA PRO A 62 17.70 -18.36 -3.46
C PRO A 62 19.20 -18.68 -3.58
N SER A 63 19.89 -18.20 -4.63
CA SER A 63 21.36 -18.24 -4.76
C SER A 63 22.05 -16.93 -4.32
N ALA A 64 21.28 -15.97 -3.81
CA ALA A 64 21.79 -14.70 -3.29
C ALA A 64 22.92 -14.90 -2.26
N GLN A 65 23.88 -13.99 -2.31
CA GLN A 65 25.04 -13.95 -1.43
C GLN A 65 24.71 -13.29 -0.10
N GLU A 66 25.24 -13.89 0.97
CA GLU A 66 25.15 -13.41 2.35
C GLU A 66 25.70 -11.97 2.54
N PRO A 67 25.18 -11.18 3.50
CA PRO A 67 24.15 -11.55 4.48
C PRO A 67 22.72 -11.50 3.92
N ILE A 68 21.97 -12.59 4.05
CA ILE A 68 20.53 -12.59 3.79
C ILE A 68 19.81 -11.92 4.95
N THR A 69 19.07 -10.84 4.67
CA THR A 69 18.53 -9.94 5.70
C THR A 69 17.04 -9.65 5.45
N PRO A 70 16.14 -9.84 6.43
CA PRO A 70 14.76 -9.36 6.36
C PRO A 70 14.69 -7.84 6.20
N VAL A 71 13.74 -7.35 5.41
CA VAL A 71 13.55 -5.90 5.16
C VAL A 71 12.07 -5.52 5.24
N PRO A 72 11.75 -4.26 5.64
CA PRO A 72 10.39 -3.74 5.59
C PRO A 72 9.91 -3.64 4.13
N LEU A 73 8.63 -3.91 3.92
CA LEU A 73 8.00 -3.79 2.61
C LEU A 73 7.69 -2.32 2.30
N ASN A 74 7.91 -1.92 1.03
CA ASN A 74 7.50 -0.60 0.53
C ASN A 74 6.02 -0.60 0.11
N SER A 75 5.55 -1.70 -0.47
CA SER A 75 4.13 -1.99 -0.67
C SER A 75 3.87 -3.50 -0.61
N LEU A 76 2.64 -3.86 -0.25
CA LEU A 76 2.14 -5.23 -0.11
C LEU A 76 0.65 -5.22 -0.53
N GLU A 77 0.37 -5.70 -1.73
CA GLU A 77 -0.93 -5.54 -2.40
C GLU A 77 -1.49 -6.89 -2.91
N PRO A 78 -2.82 -7.07 -2.91
CA PRO A 78 -3.44 -8.22 -3.57
C PRO A 78 -3.17 -8.22 -5.07
N GLY A 79 -2.83 -9.37 -5.63
CA GLY A 79 -2.80 -9.56 -7.08
C GLY A 79 -4.21 -9.60 -7.69
N PRO A 80 -4.35 -9.28 -8.99
CA PRO A 80 -5.66 -9.12 -9.64
C PRO A 80 -6.48 -10.41 -9.79
N ASP A 81 -5.90 -11.57 -9.46
CA ASP A 81 -6.55 -12.88 -9.46
C ASP A 81 -7.12 -13.28 -8.08
N GLY A 82 -6.82 -12.52 -7.01
CA GLY A 82 -7.18 -12.87 -5.63
C GLY A 82 -6.48 -14.13 -5.09
N ARG A 83 -5.42 -14.60 -5.77
CA ARG A 83 -4.62 -15.80 -5.43
C ARG A 83 -3.11 -15.53 -5.47
N SER A 84 -2.71 -14.30 -5.71
CA SER A 84 -1.34 -13.83 -5.64
C SER A 84 -1.23 -12.57 -4.79
N ILE A 85 0.01 -12.26 -4.39
CA ILE A 85 0.40 -11.03 -3.70
C ILE A 85 1.49 -10.37 -4.53
N GLN A 86 1.38 -9.06 -4.73
CA GLN A 86 2.39 -8.21 -5.31
C GLN A 86 3.09 -7.47 -4.17
N LEU A 87 4.42 -7.54 -4.08
CA LEU A 87 5.18 -6.84 -3.06
C LEU A 87 6.35 -6.07 -3.66
N THR A 88 6.78 -5.01 -2.96
CA THR A 88 7.98 -4.25 -3.33
C THR A 88 8.88 -3.98 -2.13
N VAL A 89 10.20 -3.93 -2.37
CA VAL A 89 11.23 -3.61 -1.37
C VAL A 89 12.29 -2.67 -1.96
N TRP A 90 12.90 -1.83 -1.13
CA TRP A 90 14.02 -0.98 -1.54
C TRP A 90 15.35 -1.76 -1.53
N GLY A 91 16.20 -1.51 -2.53
CA GLY A 91 17.54 -2.09 -2.64
C GLY A 91 18.48 -1.26 -3.52
N ASP A 92 19.62 -1.85 -3.89
CA ASP A 92 20.56 -1.32 -4.90
C ASP A 92 20.48 -2.15 -6.22
N PRO A 93 21.14 -1.75 -7.32
CA PRO A 93 21.12 -2.49 -8.60
C PRO A 93 21.72 -3.90 -8.53
N CYS A 94 22.45 -4.24 -7.46
CA CYS A 94 23.01 -5.55 -7.18
C CYS A 94 22.20 -6.35 -6.15
N THR A 95 21.12 -5.77 -5.64
CA THR A 95 20.21 -6.40 -4.67
C THR A 95 19.22 -7.30 -5.40
N VAL A 96 18.91 -8.44 -4.77
CA VAL A 96 17.88 -9.40 -5.18
C VAL A 96 17.01 -9.75 -3.97
N ILE A 97 15.75 -10.11 -4.22
CA ILE A 97 14.89 -10.73 -3.22
C ILE A 97 15.33 -12.19 -3.12
N ALA A 98 15.89 -12.58 -1.98
CA ALA A 98 16.48 -13.90 -1.74
C ALA A 98 15.43 -14.92 -1.28
N ALA A 99 14.44 -14.46 -0.50
CA ALA A 99 13.31 -15.24 -0.03
C ALA A 99 12.09 -14.35 0.19
N VAL A 100 10.91 -14.94 0.09
CA VAL A 100 9.64 -14.38 0.56
C VAL A 100 8.95 -15.47 1.37
N ASP A 101 8.90 -15.30 2.68
CA ASP A 101 8.20 -16.19 3.60
C ASP A 101 6.74 -15.74 3.72
N ILE A 102 5.82 -16.70 3.55
CA ILE A 102 4.37 -16.47 3.62
C ILE A 102 3.79 -17.35 4.74
N ALA A 103 3.17 -16.73 5.73
CA ALA A 103 2.43 -17.43 6.78
C ALA A 103 0.93 -17.15 6.62
N GLU A 104 0.22 -18.09 6.00
CA GLU A 104 -1.22 -18.01 5.80
C GLU A 104 -2.00 -18.44 7.06
N ALA A 105 -2.87 -17.54 7.55
CA ALA A 105 -3.81 -17.80 8.64
C ALA A 105 -5.26 -17.57 8.19
N ALA A 106 -6.22 -17.79 9.09
CA ALA A 106 -7.65 -17.68 8.79
C ALA A 106 -8.16 -16.23 8.67
N SER A 107 -7.43 -15.25 9.22
CA SER A 107 -7.80 -13.82 9.24
C SER A 107 -6.79 -12.90 8.54
N GLU A 108 -5.58 -13.40 8.32
CA GLU A 108 -4.44 -12.63 7.83
C GLU A 108 -3.47 -13.52 7.05
N VAL A 109 -2.65 -12.89 6.20
CA VAL A 109 -1.48 -13.48 5.57
C VAL A 109 -0.30 -12.57 5.90
N VAL A 110 0.66 -13.10 6.65
CA VAL A 110 1.88 -12.39 7.01
C VAL A 110 2.94 -12.70 5.95
N VAL A 111 3.57 -11.66 5.42
CA VAL A 111 4.58 -11.76 4.35
C VAL A 111 5.87 -11.08 4.81
N THR A 112 6.97 -11.82 4.81
CA THR A 112 8.31 -11.30 5.14
C THR A 112 9.22 -11.46 3.94
N ALA A 113 9.72 -10.36 3.38
CA ALA A 113 10.74 -10.40 2.34
C ALA A 113 12.15 -10.34 2.96
N SER A 114 13.06 -11.17 2.44
CA SER A 114 14.49 -11.12 2.75
C SER A 114 15.29 -10.86 1.49
N VAL A 115 16.27 -9.95 1.57
CA VAL A 115 17.13 -9.56 0.44
C VAL A 115 18.57 -10.03 0.64
N GLY A 116 19.30 -10.14 -0.45
CA GLY A 116 20.73 -10.42 -0.49
C GLY A 116 21.39 -9.80 -1.72
N ARG A 117 22.69 -10.08 -1.93
CA ARG A 117 23.45 -9.60 -3.10
C ARG A 117 23.41 -10.63 -4.22
N SER A 118 23.15 -10.21 -5.46
CA SER A 118 23.15 -11.12 -6.62
C SER A 118 24.49 -11.87 -6.74
N SER A 119 24.43 -13.14 -7.15
CA SER A 119 25.59 -13.99 -7.43
C SER A 119 26.28 -13.67 -8.77
N GLY A 120 25.63 -12.91 -9.67
CA GLY A 120 26.07 -12.67 -11.06
C GLY A 120 26.06 -11.21 -11.51
N ALA A 121 26.29 -10.26 -10.59
CA ALA A 121 26.25 -8.83 -10.91
C ALA A 121 27.48 -8.35 -11.73
N ASP A 122 27.38 -8.40 -13.07
CA ASP A 122 28.28 -7.70 -14.01
C ASP A 122 28.07 -6.16 -14.03
N VAL A 123 27.13 -5.64 -13.22
CA VAL A 123 26.81 -4.22 -13.09
C VAL A 123 27.57 -3.57 -11.92
N ALA A 124 27.85 -2.27 -12.04
CA ALA A 124 28.41 -1.51 -10.93
C ALA A 124 27.35 -1.31 -9.84
N CYS A 125 27.59 -1.84 -8.64
CA CYS A 125 26.74 -1.66 -7.46
C CYS A 125 26.84 -0.23 -6.91
N ILE A 126 26.26 0.72 -7.63
CA ILE A 126 26.13 2.12 -7.19
C ILE A 126 25.02 2.23 -6.16
N GLU A 127 25.24 3.03 -5.11
CA GLU A 127 24.31 3.20 -3.97
C GLU A 127 23.13 4.14 -4.34
N ILE A 128 22.46 3.85 -5.45
CA ILE A 128 21.19 4.46 -5.85
C ILE A 128 20.07 3.50 -5.43
N ALA A 129 19.10 4.01 -4.69
CA ALA A 129 17.94 3.24 -4.27
C ALA A 129 17.05 2.89 -5.48
N GLU A 130 16.93 1.60 -5.76
CA GLU A 130 15.95 1.05 -6.69
C GLU A 130 14.81 0.37 -5.92
N LEU A 131 13.61 0.44 -6.47
CA LEU A 131 12.49 -0.36 -5.97
C LEU A 131 12.46 -1.69 -6.71
N LEU A 132 12.56 -2.80 -5.99
CA LEU A 132 12.44 -4.17 -6.52
C LEU A 132 10.99 -4.63 -6.34
N GLY A 133 10.40 -5.25 -7.36
CA GLY A 133 9.05 -5.81 -7.32
C GLY A 133 9.04 -7.31 -7.57
N THR A 134 8.15 -8.05 -6.92
CA THR A 134 7.89 -9.46 -7.27
C THR A 134 6.46 -9.87 -6.93
N THR A 135 6.00 -10.95 -7.57
CA THR A 135 4.66 -11.52 -7.37
C THR A 135 4.77 -12.95 -6.87
N VAL A 136 4.13 -13.25 -5.75
CA VAL A 136 4.10 -14.58 -5.13
C VAL A 136 2.69 -15.15 -5.13
N ALA A 137 2.56 -16.47 -5.25
CA ALA A 137 1.29 -17.17 -5.18
C ALA A 137 0.90 -17.49 -3.73
N LEU A 138 -0.41 -17.59 -3.48
CA LEU A 138 -1.01 -18.14 -2.26
C LEU A 138 -1.53 -19.55 -2.51
N ASP A 139 -1.49 -20.40 -1.47
CA ASP A 139 -2.12 -21.72 -1.50
C ASP A 139 -3.66 -21.55 -1.55
N ASP A 140 -4.20 -20.71 -0.66
CA ASP A 140 -5.63 -20.38 -0.59
C ASP A 140 -5.94 -18.97 -1.13
N PRO A 141 -7.17 -18.71 -1.65
CA PRO A 141 -7.57 -17.36 -2.07
C PRO A 141 -7.43 -16.35 -0.92
N LEU A 142 -7.02 -15.12 -1.22
CA LEU A 142 -6.86 -14.11 -0.17
C LEU A 142 -8.20 -13.84 0.55
N GLY A 143 -9.26 -13.61 -0.20
CA GLY A 143 -10.60 -13.36 0.33
C GLY A 143 -10.65 -12.12 1.22
N ASP A 144 -11.30 -12.22 2.37
CA ASP A 144 -11.41 -11.15 3.37
C ASP A 144 -10.19 -11.06 4.32
N ARG A 145 -9.09 -11.77 4.04
CA ARG A 145 -7.90 -11.81 4.91
C ARG A 145 -7.04 -10.56 4.74
N THR A 146 -6.49 -10.08 5.85
CA THR A 146 -5.61 -8.90 5.88
C THR A 146 -4.19 -9.26 5.42
N LEU A 147 -3.59 -8.46 4.54
CA LEU A 147 -2.16 -8.56 4.26
C LEU A 147 -1.34 -7.82 5.32
N VAL A 148 -0.29 -8.45 5.84
CA VAL A 148 0.53 -7.91 6.93
C VAL A 148 2.01 -8.04 6.58
N ASP A 149 2.77 -6.94 6.70
CA ASP A 149 4.24 -6.98 6.66
C ASP A 149 4.76 -7.69 7.92
N GLY A 150 5.49 -8.80 7.73
CA GLY A 150 6.10 -9.61 8.78
C GLY A 150 7.51 -9.19 9.17
N TYR A 151 7.99 -8.03 8.74
CA TYR A 151 9.30 -7.51 9.12
C TYR A 151 9.42 -7.21 10.62
N THR A 152 10.51 -7.67 11.22
CA THR A 152 10.93 -7.31 12.59
C THR A 152 12.41 -6.89 12.61
N PRO A 153 12.77 -5.71 13.16
CA PRO A 153 14.14 -5.22 13.26
C PRO A 153 14.95 -5.83 14.42
#